data_AF-A0A9Q4MIJ6-F1
#
_entry.id   AF-A0A9Q4MIJ6-F1
#
_cell.length_a   1.000
_cell.length_b   1.000
_cell.length_c   1.000
_cell.angle_alpha   90.00
_cell.angle_beta   90.00
_cell.angle_gamma   90.00
#
_symmetry.space_group_name_H-M   'P 1'
#
loop_
_entity.id
_entity.type
_entity.pdbx_description
1 polymer ?
#
loop_
_entity_poly.entity_id
_entity_poly.type
_entity_poly.pdbx_seq_one_letter_code
_entity_poly.pdbx_strand_id
1 'polypeptide(L)'
;MSRSTGLWMNTTVQPRHATSVSTSLRPSVQSLSGVIDIVDFAIERNGERDINPAKLRGVVETFSDPRYRLGLADVQPDFLGRAYEYLLRKFAEGSGQSAGELFTPTEMGFLMAHILHPKPGDACHDYACGSGGLLIKLQIVAHELDPTSRVPVKLSGQELQADNYAIAQMNAIIHDMEVELARGDTMINPKFRAASGKIRSHDIVVANPMWNQPFTADLFANDLLTASARQAASPAARETGHGCSTPWHACTTTAAQRWYSTPAR
;
A
#
# COMPACT_ATOMS: atom_id res chain seq x y z
N MET A 1 32.25 33.13 -10.44
CA MET A 1 33.50 32.34 -10.55
C MET A 1 33.41 31.25 -9.49
N SER A 2 32.97 30.03 -9.81
CA SER A 2 33.66 28.96 -10.56
C SER A 2 34.02 27.84 -9.58
N ARG A 3 33.62 26.61 -9.92
CA ARG A 3 34.02 25.29 -9.38
C ARG A 3 33.11 24.66 -8.31
N SER A 4 32.05 23.99 -8.76
CA SER A 4 31.66 22.67 -8.21
C SER A 4 30.64 21.90 -9.07
N THR A 5 30.03 22.52 -10.09
CA THR A 5 29.04 21.89 -11.00
C THR A 5 29.60 20.85 -11.99
N GLY A 6 30.84 20.41 -11.86
CA GLY A 6 31.53 19.62 -12.89
C GLY A 6 31.95 18.19 -12.53
N LEU A 7 31.61 17.66 -11.34
CA LEU A 7 32.16 16.37 -10.90
C LEU A 7 31.32 15.13 -11.24
N TRP A 8 30.15 15.29 -11.87
CA TRP A 8 29.25 14.18 -12.22
C TRP A 8 29.20 13.84 -13.70
N MET A 9 29.79 14.66 -14.58
CA MET A 9 29.66 14.50 -16.04
C MET A 9 30.62 13.47 -16.67
N ASN A 10 31.52 12.84 -15.91
CA ASN A 10 32.47 11.88 -16.49
C ASN A 10 32.71 10.62 -15.65
N THR A 11 31.85 10.33 -14.68
CA THR A 11 31.93 9.09 -13.93
C THR A 11 30.99 8.10 -14.60
N THR A 12 31.54 7.13 -15.33
CA THR A 12 30.78 5.97 -15.82
C THR A 12 29.89 5.48 -14.67
N VAL A 13 28.57 5.65 -14.77
CA VAL A 13 27.62 5.14 -13.78
C VAL A 13 27.71 3.62 -13.86
N GLN A 14 28.57 3.05 -13.03
CA GLN A 14 28.74 1.62 -12.94
C GLN A 14 27.67 1.09 -11.98
N PRO A 15 27.06 -0.08 -12.22
CA PRO A 15 25.98 -0.60 -11.39
C PRO A 15 26.35 -0.71 -9.89
N ARG A 16 27.64 -0.96 -9.61
CA ARG A 16 28.22 -0.91 -8.26
C ARG A 16 28.07 0.45 -7.57
N HIS A 17 28.01 1.56 -8.30
CA HIS A 17 27.74 2.89 -7.76
C HIS A 17 26.26 3.05 -7.38
N ALA A 18 25.31 2.43 -8.10
CA ALA A 18 23.89 2.47 -7.73
C ALA A 18 23.62 1.70 -6.42
N THR A 19 24.17 0.47 -6.31
CA THR A 19 24.14 -0.30 -5.05
C THR A 19 24.95 0.39 -3.93
N SER A 20 26.01 1.12 -4.27
CA SER A 20 26.75 1.93 -3.29
C SER A 20 25.98 3.15 -2.83
N VAL A 21 25.18 3.81 -3.68
CA VAL A 21 24.36 4.98 -3.32
C VAL A 21 23.23 4.57 -2.39
N SER A 22 22.51 3.48 -2.68
CA SER A 22 21.54 2.93 -1.73
C SER A 22 22.22 2.61 -0.39
N THR A 23 23.45 2.08 -0.44
CA THR A 23 24.23 1.77 0.75
C THR A 23 24.74 2.98 1.53
N SER A 24 25.08 4.07 0.84
CA SER A 24 25.56 5.32 1.46
C SER A 24 24.43 6.18 2.00
N LEU A 25 23.19 6.02 1.53
CA LEU A 25 22.00 6.69 2.09
C LEU A 25 21.50 6.03 3.40
N ARG A 26 21.92 4.79 3.68
CA ARG A 26 21.54 4.03 4.89
C ARG A 26 21.74 4.77 6.22
N PRO A 27 22.85 5.49 6.47
CA PRO A 27 23.08 6.14 7.77
C PRO A 27 22.28 7.43 7.95
N SER A 28 21.84 8.07 6.86
CA SER A 28 21.21 9.38 6.88
C SER A 28 19.69 9.35 7.10
N VAL A 29 19.03 8.20 6.85
CA VAL A 29 17.57 8.05 7.02
C VAL A 29 17.24 6.64 7.52
N GLN A 30 17.15 6.46 8.84
CA GLN A 30 16.94 5.16 9.49
C GLN A 30 15.62 4.48 9.06
N SER A 31 14.62 5.25 8.61
CA SER A 31 13.35 4.76 8.08
C SER A 31 13.42 4.15 6.67
N LEU A 32 14.53 4.33 5.94
CA LEU A 32 14.73 3.78 4.58
C LEU A 32 15.44 2.41 4.58
N SER A 33 15.97 1.96 5.72
CA SER A 33 16.66 0.68 5.84
C SER A 33 15.71 -0.48 5.52
N GLY A 34 16.06 -1.31 4.54
CA GLY A 34 15.20 -2.40 4.05
C GLY A 34 14.07 -1.99 3.09
N VAL A 35 13.96 -0.69 2.75
CA VAL A 35 13.02 -0.15 1.75
C VAL A 35 13.72 0.06 0.42
N ILE A 36 14.89 0.73 0.44
CA ILE A 36 15.68 1.02 -0.77
C ILE A 36 16.68 -0.10 -1.14
N ASP A 37 16.79 -1.12 -0.28
CA ASP A 37 17.79 -2.18 -0.37
C ASP A 37 17.23 -3.49 -0.96
N ILE A 38 15.97 -3.50 -1.38
CA ILE A 38 15.32 -4.70 -1.93
C ILE A 38 15.94 -5.13 -3.26
N VAL A 39 16.40 -4.15 -4.05
CA VAL A 39 16.98 -4.40 -5.36
C VAL A 39 18.49 -4.26 -5.29
N ASP A 40 19.20 -5.36 -5.53
CA ASP A 40 20.62 -5.30 -5.80
C ASP A 40 20.88 -5.22 -7.32
N PHE A 41 21.30 -4.03 -7.75
CA PHE A 41 21.60 -3.72 -9.15
C PHE A 41 22.85 -4.42 -9.69
N ALA A 42 23.61 -5.10 -8.83
CA ALA A 42 24.81 -5.83 -9.18
C ALA A 42 24.63 -7.37 -9.17
N ILE A 43 23.40 -7.88 -8.99
CA ILE A 43 23.13 -9.33 -9.00
C ILE A 43 23.63 -9.96 -10.30
N GLU A 44 24.38 -11.05 -10.13
CA GLU A 44 24.85 -11.92 -11.19
C GLU A 44 24.39 -13.36 -10.90
N ARG A 45 23.73 -13.99 -11.88
CA ARG A 45 23.30 -15.39 -11.85
C ARG A 45 24.00 -16.13 -12.98
N ASN A 46 24.69 -17.22 -12.65
CA ASN A 46 25.46 -18.03 -13.61
C ASN A 46 26.51 -17.22 -14.41
N GLY A 47 27.08 -16.16 -13.81
CA GLY A 47 28.07 -15.30 -14.45
C GLY A 47 27.49 -14.25 -15.42
N GLU A 48 26.16 -14.14 -15.50
CA GLU A 48 25.47 -13.10 -16.27
C GLU A 48 24.71 -12.15 -15.33
N ARG A 49 24.66 -10.88 -15.69
CA ARG A 49 23.93 -9.85 -14.92
C ARG A 49 22.44 -9.91 -15.22
N ASP A 50 21.64 -9.88 -14.17
CA ASP A 50 20.18 -9.79 -14.30
C ASP A 50 19.74 -8.45 -14.92
N ILE A 51 20.47 -7.37 -14.60
CA ILE A 51 20.19 -6.02 -15.10
C ILE A 51 21.28 -5.59 -16.07
N ASN A 52 20.88 -5.28 -17.31
CA ASN A 52 21.78 -4.78 -18.34
C ASN A 52 22.38 -3.41 -17.92
N PRO A 53 23.71 -3.28 -17.79
CA PRO A 53 24.35 -2.04 -17.33
C PRO A 53 24.08 -0.82 -18.23
N ALA A 54 23.94 -1.01 -19.55
CA ALA A 54 23.66 0.08 -20.47
C ALA A 54 22.24 0.62 -20.30
N LYS A 55 21.26 -0.25 -20.02
CA LYS A 55 19.89 0.17 -19.69
C LYS A 55 19.84 0.91 -18.36
N LEU A 56 20.50 0.38 -17.32
CA LEU A 56 20.58 1.05 -16.02
C LEU A 56 21.21 2.44 -16.13
N ARG A 57 22.30 2.56 -16.88
CA ARG A 57 22.95 3.85 -17.16
C ARG A 57 21.98 4.81 -17.85
N GLY A 58 21.26 4.37 -18.89
CA GLY A 58 20.30 5.22 -19.59
C GLY A 58 19.20 5.76 -18.68
N VAL A 59 18.71 4.96 -17.73
CA VAL A 59 17.73 5.43 -16.72
C VAL A 59 18.37 6.51 -15.84
N VAL A 60 19.55 6.25 -15.27
CA VAL A 60 20.22 7.22 -14.38
C VAL A 60 20.54 8.52 -15.12
N GLU A 61 21.04 8.45 -16.36
CA GLU A 61 21.34 9.62 -17.18
C GLU A 61 20.07 10.43 -17.49
N THR A 62 18.95 9.77 -17.76
CA THR A 62 17.66 10.44 -18.02
C THR A 62 17.20 11.24 -16.80
N PHE A 63 17.28 10.67 -15.60
CA PHE A 63 16.90 11.35 -14.36
C PHE A 63 17.95 12.36 -13.86
N SER A 64 19.20 12.27 -14.35
CA SER A 64 20.28 13.22 -14.03
C SER A 64 20.34 14.40 -15.00
N ASP A 65 19.48 14.45 -16.01
CA ASP A 65 19.43 15.55 -16.97
C ASP A 65 19.05 16.86 -16.24
N PRO A 66 19.89 17.92 -16.29
CA PRO A 66 19.64 19.17 -15.60
C PRO A 66 18.33 19.87 -15.98
N ARG A 67 17.72 19.50 -17.11
CA ARG A 67 16.39 19.99 -17.52
C ARG A 67 15.28 19.51 -16.58
N TYR A 68 15.47 18.38 -15.91
CA TYR A 68 14.51 17.80 -14.96
C TYR A 68 15.01 18.03 -13.53
N ARG A 69 14.65 19.18 -12.95
CA ARG A 69 14.90 19.46 -11.53
C ARG A 69 13.79 18.86 -10.68
N LEU A 70 14.05 17.66 -10.15
CA LEU A 70 13.07 16.86 -9.39
C LEU A 70 13.24 16.96 -7.87
N GLY A 71 13.83 18.05 -7.37
CA GLY A 71 13.93 18.28 -5.93
C GLY A 71 12.59 18.69 -5.32
N LEU A 72 12.37 18.42 -4.03
CA LEU A 72 11.16 18.84 -3.29
C LEU A 72 10.87 20.34 -3.38
N ALA A 73 11.90 21.17 -3.59
CA ALA A 73 11.78 22.63 -3.75
C ALA A 73 11.55 23.09 -5.21
N ASP A 74 11.75 22.18 -6.18
CA ASP A 74 11.74 22.50 -7.61
C ASP A 74 10.42 22.09 -8.29
N VAL A 75 9.59 21.30 -7.60
CA VAL A 75 8.32 20.77 -8.10
C VAL A 75 7.21 21.04 -7.10
N GLN A 76 5.96 21.04 -7.56
CA GLN A 76 4.83 21.12 -6.64
C GLN A 76 4.87 19.94 -5.65
N PRO A 77 4.50 20.14 -4.37
CA PRO A 77 4.57 19.09 -3.34
C PRO A 77 3.90 17.77 -3.72
N ASP A 78 2.89 17.82 -4.58
CA ASP A 78 2.09 16.69 -5.03
C ASP A 78 2.56 16.07 -6.37
N PHE A 79 3.53 16.70 -7.06
CA PHE A 79 3.92 16.31 -8.41
C PHE A 79 4.66 14.98 -8.43
N LEU A 80 5.65 14.81 -7.55
CA LEU A 80 6.44 13.57 -7.46
C LEU A 80 5.57 12.40 -7.02
N GLY A 81 4.65 12.62 -6.09
CA GLY A 81 3.65 11.64 -5.68
C GLY A 81 2.80 11.14 -6.84
N ARG A 82 2.16 12.06 -7.60
CA ARG A 82 1.38 11.69 -8.79
C ARG A 82 2.21 10.97 -9.86
N ALA A 83 3.45 11.40 -10.08
CA ALA A 83 4.34 10.75 -11.04
C ALA A 83 4.71 9.32 -10.58
N TYR A 84 4.96 9.13 -9.30
CA TYR A 84 5.25 7.82 -8.71
C TYR A 84 4.04 6.88 -8.82
N GLU A 85 2.84 7.35 -8.46
CA GLU A 85 1.60 6.57 -8.62
C GLU A 85 1.31 6.22 -10.08
N TYR A 86 1.60 7.13 -11.02
CA TYR A 86 1.51 6.84 -12.45
C TYR A 86 2.43 5.69 -12.86
N LEU A 87 3.68 5.69 -12.38
CA LEU A 87 4.64 4.63 -12.66
C LEU A 87 4.19 3.31 -12.04
N LEU A 88 3.76 3.31 -10.77
CA LEU A 88 3.22 2.11 -10.12
C LEU A 88 2.05 1.50 -10.91
N ARG A 89 1.11 2.35 -11.35
CA ARG A 89 0.01 1.91 -12.21
C ARG A 89 0.51 1.29 -13.51
N LYS A 90 1.47 1.92 -14.19
CA LYS A 90 2.02 1.40 -15.45
C LYS A 90 2.76 0.08 -15.28
N PHE A 91 3.43 -0.11 -14.15
CA PHE A 91 4.05 -1.41 -13.81
C PHE A 91 2.98 -2.49 -13.54
N ALA A 92 1.91 -2.15 -12.84
CA ALA A 92 0.79 -3.07 -12.61
C ALA A 92 0.06 -3.45 -13.91
N GLU A 93 -0.17 -2.49 -14.81
CA GLU A 93 -0.77 -2.77 -16.14
C GLU A 93 0.13 -3.68 -17.00
N GLY A 94 1.46 -3.56 -16.87
CA GLY A 94 2.43 -4.32 -17.66
C GLY A 94 2.77 -5.72 -17.15
N SER A 95 2.49 -6.04 -15.87
CA SER A 95 2.87 -7.31 -15.25
C SER A 95 1.92 -8.47 -15.56
N GLY A 96 0.76 -8.21 -16.18
CA GLY A 96 -0.21 -9.23 -16.57
C GLY A 96 -0.93 -9.93 -15.39
N GLN A 97 -0.60 -9.56 -14.15
CA GLN A 97 -1.43 -9.87 -12.98
C GLN A 97 -2.68 -9.01 -13.02
N SER A 98 -3.83 -9.51 -12.55
CA SER A 98 -5.06 -8.71 -12.66
C SER A 98 -4.86 -7.42 -11.86
N ALA A 99 -5.01 -6.26 -12.50
CA ALA A 99 -4.56 -4.98 -11.95
C ALA A 99 -5.14 -4.64 -10.56
N GLY A 100 -6.25 -5.28 -10.16
CA GLY A 100 -6.84 -5.17 -8.83
C GLY A 100 -6.08 -5.90 -7.71
N GLU A 101 -5.10 -6.75 -8.06
CA GLU A 101 -4.29 -7.54 -7.11
C GLU A 101 -3.16 -6.73 -6.46
N LEU A 102 -2.68 -5.66 -7.12
CA LEU A 102 -1.53 -4.87 -6.64
C LEU A 102 -1.86 -3.40 -6.45
N PHE A 103 -2.89 -2.88 -7.14
CA PHE A 103 -3.18 -1.46 -7.16
C PHE A 103 -4.68 -1.17 -7.23
N THR A 104 -5.19 -0.41 -6.25
CA THR A 104 -6.54 0.16 -6.35
C THR A 104 -6.53 1.30 -7.38
N PRO A 105 -7.34 1.25 -8.46
CA PRO A 105 -7.43 2.33 -9.43
C PRO A 105 -7.64 3.68 -8.76
N THR A 106 -6.98 4.72 -9.27
CA THR A 106 -6.94 6.05 -8.64
C THR A 106 -8.34 6.61 -8.39
N GLU A 107 -9.22 6.48 -9.38
CA GLU A 107 -10.60 6.97 -9.33
C GLU A 107 -11.41 6.24 -8.25
N MET A 108 -11.20 4.93 -8.11
CA MET A 108 -11.83 4.14 -7.04
C MET A 108 -11.30 4.53 -5.66
N GLY A 109 -9.99 4.79 -5.54
CA GLY A 109 -9.38 5.25 -4.29
C GLY A 109 -9.95 6.58 -3.82
N PHE A 110 -10.06 7.57 -4.72
CA PHE A 110 -10.67 8.85 -4.39
C PHE A 110 -12.16 8.73 -4.09
N LEU A 111 -12.90 7.90 -4.85
CA LEU A 111 -14.31 7.63 -4.57
C LEU A 111 -14.50 7.07 -3.15
N MET A 112 -13.71 6.06 -2.77
CA MET A 112 -13.76 5.48 -1.42
C MET A 112 -13.42 6.53 -0.35
N ALA A 113 -12.38 7.33 -0.57
CA ALA A 113 -11.98 8.37 0.38
C ALA A 113 -13.05 9.46 0.56
N HIS A 114 -13.71 9.90 -0.52
CA HIS A 114 -14.83 10.86 -0.42
C HIS A 114 -16.06 10.28 0.29
N ILE A 115 -16.36 9.00 0.09
CA ILE A 115 -17.47 8.32 0.79
C ILE A 115 -17.17 8.23 2.29
N LEU A 116 -15.94 7.89 2.66
CA LEU A 116 -15.51 7.76 4.06
C LEU A 116 -15.39 9.12 4.76
N HIS A 117 -15.19 10.19 4.00
CA HIS A 117 -15.22 11.58 4.46
C HIS A 117 -14.31 11.84 5.69
N PRO A 118 -13.00 11.54 5.57
CA PRO A 118 -12.05 11.65 6.68
C PRO A 118 -11.92 13.07 7.20
N LYS A 119 -11.79 13.20 8.52
CA LYS A 119 -11.62 14.49 9.20
C LYS A 119 -10.20 14.63 9.76
N PRO A 120 -9.69 15.86 9.87
CA PRO A 120 -8.42 16.12 10.54
C PRO A 120 -8.32 15.43 11.91
N GLY A 121 -7.26 14.65 12.11
CA GLY A 121 -7.00 13.92 13.36
C GLY A 121 -7.64 12.54 13.48
N ASP A 122 -8.52 12.12 12.55
CA ASP A 122 -9.09 10.78 12.52
C ASP A 122 -7.99 9.72 12.40
N ALA A 123 -8.16 8.62 13.15
CA ALA A 123 -7.35 7.43 13.01
C ALA A 123 -7.85 6.58 11.84
N CYS A 124 -7.06 6.50 10.77
CA CYS A 124 -7.38 5.80 9.54
C CYS A 124 -6.47 4.58 9.36
N HIS A 125 -7.06 3.42 9.08
CA HIS A 125 -6.32 2.15 8.97
C HIS A 125 -6.60 1.39 7.68
N ASP A 126 -5.56 0.82 7.09
CA ASP A 126 -5.66 -0.16 6.01
C ASP A 126 -4.96 -1.48 6.35
N TYR A 127 -5.75 -2.53 6.55
CA TYR A 127 -5.27 -3.83 7.01
C TYR A 127 -4.64 -4.69 5.90
N ALA A 128 -4.71 -4.26 4.64
CA ALA A 128 -4.12 -4.91 3.47
C ALA A 128 -3.66 -3.83 2.49
N CYS A 129 -2.73 -2.98 2.95
CA CYS A 129 -2.52 -1.67 2.36
C CYS A 129 -1.79 -1.67 1.00
N GLY A 130 -1.17 -2.78 0.60
CA GLY A 130 -0.48 -2.89 -0.69
C GLY A 130 0.57 -1.80 -0.83
N SER A 131 0.39 -0.91 -1.83
CA SER A 131 1.25 0.25 -2.08
C SER A 131 0.98 1.46 -1.18
N GLY A 132 0.08 1.36 -0.20
CA GLY A 132 -0.35 2.46 0.66
C GLY A 132 -1.23 3.50 -0.03
N GLY A 133 -1.61 3.28 -1.30
CA GLY A 133 -2.34 4.27 -2.09
C GLY A 133 -3.63 4.76 -1.43
N LEU A 134 -4.45 3.87 -0.87
CA LEU A 134 -5.70 4.25 -0.21
C LEU A 134 -5.49 5.20 0.98
N LEU A 135 -4.43 4.98 1.77
CA LEU A 135 -4.06 5.84 2.90
C LEU A 135 -3.69 7.25 2.43
N ILE A 136 -2.91 7.35 1.35
CA ILE A 136 -2.56 8.64 0.73
C ILE A 136 -3.82 9.39 0.29
N LYS A 137 -4.80 8.70 -0.33
CA LYS A 137 -6.06 9.32 -0.78
C LYS A 137 -6.88 9.84 0.39
N LEU A 138 -6.92 9.13 1.53
CA LEU A 138 -7.59 9.62 2.73
C LEU A 138 -7.01 10.96 3.22
N GLN A 139 -5.68 11.10 3.24
CA GLN A 139 -5.03 12.35 3.64
C GLN A 139 -5.27 13.49 2.64
N ILE A 140 -5.21 13.19 1.33
CA ILE A 140 -5.51 14.20 0.30
C ILE A 140 -6.95 14.70 0.44
N VAL A 141 -7.92 13.79 0.52
CA VAL A 141 -9.34 14.16 0.65
C VAL A 141 -9.62 14.88 1.97
N ALA A 142 -9.00 14.49 3.07
CA ALA A 142 -9.13 15.20 4.35
C ALA A 142 -8.69 16.67 4.22
N HIS A 143 -7.59 16.93 3.49
CA HIS A 143 -7.11 18.28 3.23
C HIS A 143 -8.02 19.06 2.27
N GLU A 144 -8.59 18.40 1.26
CA GLU A 144 -9.56 19.02 0.34
C GLU A 144 -10.85 19.44 1.06
N LEU A 145 -11.32 18.60 1.99
CA LEU A 145 -12.55 18.85 2.77
C LEU A 145 -12.37 19.94 3.84
N ASP A 146 -11.17 20.06 4.42
CA ASP A 146 -10.81 21.14 5.33
C ASP A 146 -9.40 21.69 5.04
N PRO A 147 -9.27 22.62 4.08
CA PRO A 147 -7.99 23.21 3.70
C PRO A 147 -7.37 24.08 4.80
N THR A 148 -8.15 24.47 5.81
CA THR A 148 -7.70 25.36 6.89
C THR A 148 -7.02 24.60 8.03
N SER A 149 -7.35 23.31 8.17
CA SER A 149 -6.74 22.46 9.17
C SER A 149 -5.29 22.14 8.83
N ARG A 150 -4.44 22.24 9.87
CA ARG A 150 -3.04 21.80 9.83
C ARG A 150 -2.82 20.44 10.47
N VAL A 151 -3.89 19.80 10.95
CA VAL A 151 -3.83 18.51 11.63
C VAL A 151 -4.02 17.42 10.57
N PRO A 152 -3.01 16.57 10.31
CA PRO A 152 -3.16 15.45 9.38
C PRO A 152 -4.06 14.36 9.98
N VAL A 153 -4.53 13.44 9.14
CA VAL A 153 -5.11 12.18 9.61
C VAL A 153 -3.98 11.28 10.13
N LYS A 154 -4.30 10.42 11.10
CA LYS A 154 -3.34 9.45 11.63
C LYS A 154 -3.44 8.17 10.81
N LEU A 155 -2.47 7.94 9.93
CA LEU A 155 -2.49 6.82 9.00
C LEU A 155 -1.75 5.61 9.58
N SER A 156 -2.37 4.43 9.48
CA SER A 156 -1.73 3.16 9.82
C SER A 156 -2.04 2.09 8.77
N GLY A 157 -1.12 1.16 8.52
CA GLY A 157 -1.37 0.10 7.56
C GLY A 157 -0.52 -1.15 7.74
N GLN A 158 -1.08 -2.29 7.31
CA GLN A 158 -0.39 -3.58 7.36
C GLN A 158 -0.34 -4.22 5.97
N GLU A 159 0.82 -4.76 5.61
CA GLU A 159 1.04 -5.44 4.33
C GLU A 159 1.82 -6.76 4.52
N LEU A 160 1.40 -7.80 3.80
CA LEU A 160 1.99 -9.13 3.87
C LEU A 160 3.29 -9.22 3.08
N GLN A 161 3.28 -8.75 1.83
CA GLN A 161 4.37 -8.87 0.88
C GLN A 161 5.45 -7.81 1.13
N ALA A 162 6.71 -8.24 1.22
CA ALA A 162 7.83 -7.35 1.53
C ALA A 162 8.01 -6.25 0.47
N ASP A 163 7.82 -6.59 -0.81
CA ASP A 163 7.98 -5.67 -1.92
C ASP A 163 6.91 -4.57 -1.87
N ASN A 164 5.64 -4.95 -1.67
CA ASN A 164 4.54 -4.00 -1.52
C ASN A 164 4.70 -3.12 -0.28
N TYR A 165 5.13 -3.70 0.84
CA TYR A 165 5.42 -2.95 2.07
C TYR A 165 6.46 -1.84 1.83
N ALA A 166 7.53 -2.13 1.08
CA ALA A 166 8.51 -1.11 0.74
C ALA A 166 7.99 -0.08 -0.25
N ILE A 167 7.14 -0.48 -1.20
CA ILE A 167 6.41 0.48 -2.05
C ILE A 167 5.56 1.41 -1.19
N ALA A 168 4.82 0.91 -0.20
CA ALA A 168 4.03 1.74 0.71
C ALA A 168 4.89 2.72 1.52
N GLN A 169 6.04 2.27 2.02
CA GLN A 169 7.01 3.13 2.71
C GLN A 169 7.54 4.24 1.79
N MET A 170 7.93 3.90 0.56
CA MET A 170 8.37 4.90 -0.43
C MET A 170 7.23 5.86 -0.79
N ASN A 171 6.01 5.36 -0.92
CA ASN A 171 4.85 6.18 -1.27
C ASN A 171 4.57 7.22 -0.19
N ALA A 172 4.59 6.81 1.10
CA ALA A 172 4.47 7.73 2.23
C ALA A 172 5.55 8.83 2.22
N ILE A 173 6.80 8.46 1.94
CA ILE A 173 7.93 9.40 1.90
C ILE A 173 7.83 10.39 0.74
N ILE A 174 7.49 9.91 -0.45
CA ILE A 174 7.37 10.76 -1.65
C ILE A 174 6.21 11.76 -1.50
N HIS A 175 5.17 11.38 -0.78
CA HIS A 175 4.03 12.24 -0.47
C HIS A 175 4.23 13.10 0.79
N ASP A 176 5.38 13.01 1.46
CA ASP A 176 5.68 13.70 2.73
C ASP A 176 4.63 13.46 3.82
N MET A 177 4.22 12.19 3.98
CA MET A 177 3.20 11.76 4.94
C MET A 177 3.78 10.82 6.00
N GLU A 178 3.36 11.03 7.25
CA GLU A 178 3.67 10.11 8.35
C GLU A 178 2.65 8.97 8.38
N VAL A 179 3.12 7.75 8.14
CA VAL A 179 2.29 6.54 8.13
C VAL A 179 2.93 5.46 9.00
N GLU A 180 2.19 4.94 9.98
CA GLU A 180 2.62 3.78 10.78
C GLU A 180 2.39 2.51 9.95
N LEU A 181 3.41 1.99 9.29
CA LEU A 181 3.33 0.77 8.49
C LEU A 181 3.96 -0.43 9.21
N ALA A 182 3.35 -1.61 9.05
CA ALA A 182 3.91 -2.86 9.56
C ALA A 182 3.83 -3.99 8.54
N ARG A 183 4.87 -4.82 8.49
CA ARG A 183 4.89 -6.03 7.66
C ARG A 183 4.36 -7.25 8.41
N GLY A 184 3.47 -8.00 7.78
CA GLY A 184 3.02 -9.31 8.24
C GLY A 184 1.58 -9.65 7.86
N ASP A 185 1.20 -10.89 8.11
CA ASP A 185 -0.17 -11.37 7.90
C ASP A 185 -1.13 -10.75 8.93
N THR A 186 -2.12 -9.98 8.45
CA THR A 186 -3.08 -9.29 9.31
C THR A 186 -4.08 -10.23 9.98
N MET A 187 -4.37 -11.37 9.37
CA MET A 187 -5.30 -12.36 9.91
C MET A 187 -4.65 -13.18 11.03
N ILE A 188 -3.39 -13.60 10.84
CA ILE A 188 -2.66 -14.44 11.79
C ILE A 188 -1.97 -13.59 12.86
N ASN A 189 -1.35 -12.49 12.47
CA ASN A 189 -0.53 -11.66 13.34
C ASN A 189 -0.78 -10.16 13.11
N PRO A 190 -1.98 -9.66 13.49
CA PRO A 190 -2.28 -8.24 13.38
C PRO A 190 -1.34 -7.46 14.31
N LYS A 191 -0.66 -6.48 13.72
CA LYS A 191 0.41 -5.69 14.35
C LYS A 191 -0.13 -4.49 15.13
N PHE A 192 -1.26 -3.95 14.69
CA PHE A 192 -1.90 -2.78 15.29
C PHE A 192 -2.82 -3.22 16.43
N ARG A 193 -2.22 -3.48 17.60
CA ARG A 193 -2.93 -3.88 18.82
C ARG A 193 -2.90 -2.78 19.87
N ALA A 194 -3.95 -2.70 20.66
CA ALA A 194 -3.98 -1.90 21.89
C ALA A 194 -3.19 -2.60 23.01
N ALA A 195 -2.82 -1.86 24.05
CA ALA A 195 -2.12 -2.42 25.22
C ALA A 195 -2.88 -3.56 25.91
N SER A 196 -4.20 -3.62 25.74
CA SER A 196 -5.06 -4.71 26.24
C SER A 196 -4.96 -6.01 25.43
N GLY A 197 -4.17 -6.04 24.35
CA GLY A 197 -4.04 -7.19 23.44
C GLY A 197 -5.13 -7.27 22.35
N LYS A 198 -6.18 -6.45 22.44
CA LYS A 198 -7.22 -6.31 21.41
C LYS A 198 -6.68 -5.58 20.18
N ILE A 199 -7.35 -5.74 19.05
CA ILE A 199 -7.09 -4.94 17.85
C ILE A 199 -7.31 -3.47 18.18
N ARG A 200 -6.40 -2.60 17.73
CA ARG A 200 -6.51 -1.15 17.90
C ARG A 200 -7.74 -0.66 17.14
N SER A 201 -8.60 0.11 17.80
CA SER A 201 -9.74 0.76 17.13
C SER A 201 -9.27 1.93 16.29
N HIS A 202 -9.97 2.16 15.18
CA HIS A 202 -9.73 3.26 14.25
C HIS A 202 -11.07 3.90 13.89
N ASP A 203 -11.06 5.19 13.59
CA ASP A 203 -12.26 5.94 13.19
C ASP A 203 -12.69 5.54 11.77
N ILE A 204 -11.70 5.30 10.90
CA ILE A 204 -11.90 4.87 9.52
C ILE A 204 -11.05 3.63 9.26
N VAL A 205 -11.66 2.62 8.64
CA VAL A 205 -10.97 1.45 8.08
C VAL A 205 -11.27 1.38 6.60
N VAL A 206 -10.23 1.34 5.78
CA VAL A 206 -10.31 1.22 4.31
C VAL A 206 -9.43 0.06 3.88
N ALA A 207 -9.84 -0.73 2.90
CA ALA A 207 -8.96 -1.76 2.32
C ALA A 207 -9.46 -2.17 0.93
N ASN A 208 -8.54 -2.63 0.11
CA ASN A 208 -8.83 -3.41 -1.09
C ASN A 208 -8.08 -4.75 -0.99
N PRO A 209 -8.55 -5.69 -0.15
CA PRO A 209 -7.86 -6.95 0.03
C PRO A 209 -7.91 -7.82 -1.22
N MET A 210 -6.89 -8.65 -1.40
CA MET A 210 -6.85 -9.67 -2.44
C MET A 210 -8.09 -10.56 -2.40
N TRP A 211 -8.69 -10.81 -3.57
CA TRP A 211 -9.86 -11.67 -3.67
C TRP A 211 -9.44 -13.15 -3.62
N ASN A 212 -10.39 -14.02 -3.24
CA ASN A 212 -10.25 -15.48 -3.28
C ASN A 212 -9.01 -16.07 -2.60
N GLN A 213 -8.57 -15.46 -1.49
CA GLN A 213 -7.45 -15.99 -0.72
C GLN A 213 -7.84 -17.29 0.01
N PRO A 214 -7.02 -18.34 -0.05
CA PRO A 214 -7.29 -19.58 0.68
C PRO A 214 -7.04 -19.35 2.17
N PHE A 215 -8.09 -19.53 2.98
CA PHE A 215 -7.99 -19.51 4.43
C PHE A 215 -8.33 -20.87 5.02
N THR A 216 -7.62 -21.25 6.08
CA THR A 216 -7.92 -22.47 6.81
C THR A 216 -9.11 -22.24 7.75
N ALA A 217 -10.00 -23.23 7.87
CA ALA A 217 -11.28 -23.05 8.58
C ALA A 217 -11.10 -22.80 10.10
N ASP A 218 -10.00 -23.25 10.67
CA ASP A 218 -9.59 -23.03 12.07
C ASP A 218 -9.33 -21.56 12.39
N LEU A 219 -8.90 -20.76 11.40
CA LEU A 219 -8.72 -19.31 11.55
C LEU A 219 -10.02 -18.62 12.00
N PHE A 220 -11.17 -19.16 11.59
CA PHE A 220 -12.50 -18.63 11.89
C PHE A 220 -13.24 -19.44 12.97
N ALA A 221 -12.56 -20.36 13.67
CA ALA A 221 -13.21 -21.24 14.65
C ALA A 221 -13.96 -20.48 15.75
N ASN A 222 -13.45 -19.29 16.12
CA ASN A 222 -14.02 -18.42 17.15
C ASN A 222 -14.64 -17.15 16.58
N ASP A 223 -14.87 -17.08 15.26
CA ASP A 223 -15.52 -15.93 14.65
C ASP A 223 -17.02 -15.92 15.00
N LEU A 224 -17.40 -14.95 15.82
CA LEU A 224 -18.79 -14.74 16.26
C LEU A 224 -19.73 -14.45 15.08
N LEU A 225 -19.22 -13.83 14.00
CA LEU A 225 -20.02 -13.55 12.80
C LEU A 225 -20.33 -14.84 12.04
N THR A 226 -19.32 -15.71 11.86
CA THR A 226 -19.53 -17.05 11.28
C THR A 226 -20.43 -17.93 12.15
N ALA A 227 -20.30 -17.86 13.48
CA ALA A 227 -21.17 -18.59 14.40
C ALA A 227 -22.64 -18.13 14.29
N SER A 228 -22.88 -16.81 14.22
CA SER A 228 -24.22 -16.24 14.06
C SER A 228 -24.85 -16.58 12.69
N ALA A 229 -24.06 -16.58 11.61
CA ALA A 229 -24.52 -16.95 10.27
C ALA A 229 -24.88 -18.45 10.18
N ARG A 230 -24.11 -19.33 10.84
CA ARG A 230 -24.41 -20.77 10.92
C ARG A 230 -25.71 -21.05 11.70
N GLN A 231 -25.97 -20.29 12.77
CA GLN A 231 -27.24 -20.40 13.51
C GLN A 231 -28.43 -19.93 12.67
N ALA A 232 -28.29 -18.83 11.91
CA ALA A 232 -29.34 -18.33 11.02
C ALA A 232 -29.63 -19.27 9.82
N ALA A 233 -28.65 -20.07 9.39
CA ALA A 233 -28.78 -21.03 8.29
C ALA A 233 -29.26 -22.43 8.73
N SER A 234 -29.50 -22.66 10.03
CA SER A 234 -29.99 -23.93 10.58
C SER A 234 -31.41 -24.26 10.07
N PRO A 235 -31.72 -25.53 9.75
CA PRO A 235 -33.07 -25.95 9.37
C PRO A 235 -34.14 -25.56 10.41
N ALA A 236 -33.78 -25.50 11.69
CA ALA A 236 -34.67 -25.13 12.78
C ALA A 236 -35.14 -23.65 12.72
N ALA A 237 -34.39 -22.77 12.04
CA ALA A 237 -34.76 -21.35 11.88
C ALA A 237 -35.73 -21.12 10.70
N ARG A 238 -35.99 -22.14 9.87
CA ARG A 238 -36.93 -22.04 8.73
C ARG A 238 -38.38 -22.35 9.10
N GLU A 239 -38.65 -22.92 10.28
CA GLU A 239 -39.99 -23.33 10.69
C GLU A 239 -40.75 -22.25 11.47
N THR A 240 -40.10 -21.19 11.95
CA THR A 240 -40.76 -20.07 12.61
C THR A 240 -41.04 -18.95 11.60
N GLY A 241 -42.24 -18.99 11.00
CA GLY A 241 -42.75 -18.02 10.02
C GLY A 241 -42.96 -16.61 10.56
N HIS A 242 -41.90 -15.96 11.03
CA HIS A 242 -41.88 -14.52 11.30
C HIS A 242 -40.94 -13.84 10.31
N GLY A 243 -41.50 -12.87 9.59
CA GLY A 243 -40.83 -12.13 8.53
C GLY A 243 -39.44 -11.67 8.96
N CYS A 244 -38.44 -12.14 8.23
CA CYS A 244 -37.05 -11.85 8.51
C CYS A 244 -36.76 -10.36 8.23
N SER A 245 -36.82 -9.54 9.27
CA SER A 245 -36.20 -8.21 9.29
C SER A 245 -34.71 -8.40 9.57
N THR A 246 -33.96 -8.96 8.62
CA THR A 246 -32.50 -9.07 8.76
C THR A 246 -31.87 -7.68 8.55
N PRO A 247 -30.99 -7.22 9.45
CA PRO A 247 -30.14 -6.06 9.18
C PRO A 247 -29.25 -6.35 7.96
N TRP A 248 -29.00 -5.33 7.14
CA TRP A 248 -28.17 -5.41 5.93
C TRP A 248 -26.84 -6.16 6.12
N HIS A 249 -26.27 -6.14 7.33
CA HIS A 249 -25.04 -6.86 7.71
C HIS A 249 -25.12 -8.39 7.64
N ALA A 250 -26.30 -9.01 7.80
CA ALA A 250 -26.46 -10.47 7.73
C ALA A 250 -26.55 -10.98 6.27
N CYS A 251 -27.02 -10.13 5.36
CA CYS A 251 -27.13 -10.45 3.94
C CYS A 251 -25.76 -10.48 3.24
N THR A 252 -24.83 -9.62 3.65
CA THR A 252 -23.48 -9.55 3.06
C THR A 252 -22.64 -10.80 3.35
N THR A 253 -22.78 -11.42 4.52
CA THR A 253 -21.98 -12.59 4.91
C THR A 253 -22.40 -13.86 4.16
N THR A 254 -23.70 -14.05 3.95
CA THR A 254 -24.23 -15.18 3.17
C THR A 254 -23.90 -15.04 1.69
N ALA A 255 -23.93 -13.80 1.16
CA ALA A 255 -23.51 -13.51 -0.21
C ALA A 255 -22.00 -13.71 -0.40
N ALA A 256 -21.17 -13.26 0.54
CA ALA A 256 -19.72 -13.47 0.53
C ALA A 256 -19.39 -14.97 0.56
N GLN A 257 -19.96 -15.74 1.49
CA GLN A 257 -19.71 -17.19 1.57
C GLN A 257 -20.17 -17.97 0.32
N ARG A 258 -21.29 -17.57 -0.32
CA ARG A 258 -21.71 -18.16 -1.60
C ARG A 258 -20.75 -17.81 -2.74
N TRP A 259 -20.22 -16.58 -2.75
CA TRP A 259 -19.23 -16.16 -3.74
C TRP A 259 -17.89 -16.90 -3.58
N TYR A 260 -17.42 -17.12 -2.35
CA TYR A 260 -16.17 -17.84 -2.06
C TYR A 260 -16.24 -19.36 -2.25
N SER A 261 -17.43 -19.96 -2.32
CA SER A 261 -17.61 -21.42 -2.43
C SER A 261 -18.03 -21.90 -3.82
N THR A 262 -18.20 -20.99 -4.78
CA THR A 262 -18.53 -21.38 -6.15
C THR A 262 -17.24 -21.68 -6.93
N PRO A 263 -17.03 -22.91 -7.47
CA PRO A 263 -15.91 -23.16 -8.35
C PRO A 263 -16.07 -22.30 -9.61
N ALA A 264 -15.00 -21.59 -9.99
CA ALA A 264 -14.95 -20.92 -11.29
C ALA A 264 -15.25 -21.94 -12.40
N ARG A 265 -16.26 -21.67 -13.22
CA ARG A 265 -16.47 -22.37 -14.49
C ARG A 265 -15.63 -21.71 -15.58
#